data_AF-A0A930TDA4-F1
#
_entry.id   AF-A0A930TDA4-F1
#
_cell.length_a   1.000
_cell.length_b   1.000
_cell.length_c   1.000
_cell.angle_alpha   90.00
_cell.angle_beta   90.00
_cell.angle_gamma   90.00
#
_symmetry.space_group_name_H-M   'P 1'
#
loop_
_entity.id
_entity.type
_entity.pdbx_description
1 polymer ?
#
loop_
_entity_poly.entity_id
_entity_poly.type
_entity_poly.pdbx_seq_one_letter_code
_entity_poly.pdbx_strand_id
1 'polypeptide(L)'
;MNVAPSQLIGILEASIVHSPPPFLPRSSLHIHAIYVVPTYRRSGVARSLVEAAFQWGRDKGCTEADLHILQNSPAKSLYEGLGFEAFQIEMRRKL
;
A
#
# COMPACT_ATOMS: atom_id res chain seq x y z
N MET A 1 1.79 -34.21 11.69
CA MET A 1 1.23 -32.92 12.16
C MET A 1 0.12 -32.52 11.22
N ASN A 2 -1.11 -32.39 11.71
CA ASN A 2 -2.25 -31.94 10.91
C ASN A 2 -2.20 -30.40 10.90
N VAL A 3 -1.64 -29.82 9.83
CA VAL A 3 -1.65 -28.36 9.67
C VAL A 3 -3.08 -27.98 9.32
N ALA A 4 -3.74 -27.23 10.19
CA ALA A 4 -5.06 -26.70 9.89
C ALA A 4 -5.02 -25.96 8.54
N PRO A 5 -6.07 -26.06 7.70
CA PRO A 5 -6.05 -25.45 6.38
C PRO A 5 -5.75 -23.94 6.50
N SER A 6 -4.73 -23.48 5.78
CA SER A 6 -4.38 -22.07 5.73
C SER A 6 -5.48 -21.30 5.01
N GLN A 7 -6.17 -20.42 5.73
CA GLN A 7 -7.20 -19.54 5.17
C GLN A 7 -6.57 -18.25 4.65
N LEU A 8 -6.89 -17.85 3.42
CA LEU A 8 -6.55 -16.52 2.90
C LEU A 8 -7.44 -15.46 3.57
N ILE A 9 -6.85 -14.59 4.39
CA ILE A 9 -7.59 -13.56 5.16
C ILE A 9 -7.34 -12.13 4.66
N GLY A 10 -6.44 -11.95 3.70
CA GLY A 10 -6.15 -10.66 3.09
C GLY A 10 -5.17 -10.76 1.94
N ILE A 11 -5.07 -9.67 1.18
CA ILE A 11 -4.20 -9.53 0.02
C ILE A 11 -3.76 -8.08 -0.11
N LEU A 12 -2.56 -7.88 -0.64
CA LEU A 12 -2.03 -6.59 -1.09
C LEU A 12 -1.41 -6.79 -2.46
N GLU A 13 -1.75 -5.90 -3.39
CA GLU A 13 -1.18 -5.84 -4.73
C GLU A 13 -0.29 -4.61 -4.86
N ALA A 14 0.94 -4.80 -5.35
CA ALA A 14 1.91 -3.72 -5.52
C ALA A 14 2.88 -3.99 -6.68
N SER A 15 3.50 -2.94 -7.19
CA SER A 15 4.52 -3.00 -8.24
C SER A 15 5.66 -2.02 -7.99
N ILE A 16 6.84 -2.30 -8.56
CA ILE A 16 7.96 -1.36 -8.60
C ILE A 16 7.79 -0.43 -9.79
N VAL A 17 7.69 0.87 -9.54
CA VAL A 17 7.56 1.92 -10.55
C VAL A 17 8.85 2.71 -10.63
N HIS A 18 9.35 2.90 -11.85
CA HIS A 18 10.54 3.72 -12.12
C HIS A 18 10.10 5.03 -12.75
N SER A 19 10.35 6.14 -12.08
CA SER A 19 9.95 7.46 -12.58
C SER A 19 10.83 7.89 -13.77
N PRO A 20 10.25 8.39 -14.88
CA PRO A 20 10.99 8.84 -16.04
C PRO A 20 11.62 10.24 -15.83
N PRO A 21 12.56 10.68 -16.71
CA PRO A 21 13.51 11.77 -16.45
C PRO A 21 13.03 13.24 -16.24
N PRO A 22 11.76 13.67 -16.33
CA PRO A 22 11.37 14.95 -15.72
C PRO A 22 11.20 14.85 -14.19
N PHE A 23 11.01 13.64 -13.68
CA PHE A 23 10.97 13.34 -12.26
C PHE A 23 12.33 12.72 -11.92
N LEU A 24 12.98 13.19 -10.84
CA LEU A 24 14.24 12.63 -10.37
C LEU A 24 14.15 11.09 -10.41
N PRO A 25 15.09 10.39 -11.06
CA PRO A 25 14.98 8.95 -11.21
C PRO A 25 14.86 8.31 -9.83
N ARG A 26 13.71 7.69 -9.59
CA ARG A 26 13.33 7.05 -8.33
C ARG A 26 12.68 5.72 -8.65
N SER A 27 12.98 4.75 -7.80
CA SER A 27 12.23 3.50 -7.74
C SER A 27 11.29 3.60 -6.56
N SER A 28 9.98 3.52 -6.82
CA SER A 28 8.94 3.52 -5.79
C SER A 28 8.20 2.19 -5.77
N LEU A 29 7.78 1.78 -4.57
CA LEU A 29 6.78 0.75 -4.39
C LEU A 29 5.38 1.39 -4.50
N HIS A 30 4.67 1.14 -5.60
CA HIS A 30 3.30 1.59 -5.74
C HIS A 30 2.32 0.50 -5.25
N ILE A 31 1.47 0.83 -4.28
CA ILE A 31 0.43 -0.07 -3.76
C ILE A 31 -0.89 0.20 -4.50
N HIS A 32 -1.35 -0.79 -5.26
CA HIS A 32 -2.57 -0.71 -6.07
C HIS A 32 -3.83 -0.95 -5.25
N ALA A 33 -3.80 -2.00 -4.43
CA ALA A 33 -4.96 -2.46 -3.69
C ALA A 33 -4.55 -3.17 -2.40
N ILE A 34 -5.39 -3.04 -1.38
CA ILE A 34 -5.33 -3.82 -0.16
C ILE A 34 -6.73 -4.25 0.24
N TYR A 35 -6.87 -5.51 0.62
CA TYR A 35 -8.12 -6.05 1.14
C TYR A 35 -7.85 -6.97 2.32
N VAL A 36 -8.71 -6.85 3.34
CA VAL A 36 -8.75 -7.76 4.49
C VAL A 36 -10.19 -8.20 4.67
N VAL A 37 -10.38 -9.51 4.85
CA VAL A 37 -11.69 -10.13 5.12
C VAL A 37 -12.32 -9.44 6.34
N PRO A 38 -13.61 -9.02 6.28
CA PRO A 38 -14.23 -8.18 7.30
C PRO A 38 -14.04 -8.63 8.75
N THR A 39 -14.14 -9.93 9.02
CA THR A 39 -14.00 -10.52 10.36
C THR A 39 -12.58 -10.45 10.93
N TYR A 40 -11.59 -10.23 10.07
CA TYR A 40 -10.17 -10.10 10.45
C TYR A 40 -9.69 -8.65 10.40
N ARG A 41 -10.58 -7.66 10.19
CA ARG A 41 -10.19 -6.24 10.22
C ARG A 41 -9.89 -5.79 11.65
N ARG A 42 -9.16 -4.68 11.76
CA ARG A 42 -8.71 -4.09 13.05
C ARG A 42 -7.86 -5.03 13.92
N SER A 43 -7.33 -6.11 13.35
CA SER A 43 -6.43 -7.06 14.02
C SER A 43 -4.96 -6.92 13.61
N GLY A 44 -4.61 -5.88 12.84
CA GLY A 44 -3.24 -5.65 12.37
C GLY A 44 -2.88 -6.33 11.03
N VAL A 45 -3.78 -7.10 10.41
CA VAL A 45 -3.52 -7.78 9.12
C VAL A 45 -3.10 -6.79 8.03
N ALA A 46 -3.83 -5.69 7.84
CA ALA A 46 -3.51 -4.71 6.81
C ALA A 46 -2.13 -4.07 7.03
N ARG A 47 -1.79 -3.79 8.31
CA ARG A 47 -0.47 -3.27 8.69
C ARG A 47 0.63 -4.26 8.31
N SER A 48 0.44 -5.54 8.65
CA SER A 48 1.40 -6.60 8.35
C SER A 48 1.61 -6.77 6.84
N LEU A 49 0.55 -6.68 6.05
CA LEU A 49 0.63 -6.73 4.58
C LEU A 49 1.45 -5.56 4.03
N VAL A 50 1.22 -4.33 4.50
CA VAL A 50 1.96 -3.15 4.04
C VAL A 50 3.42 -3.20 4.48
N GLU A 51 3.71 -3.61 5.71
CA GLU A 51 5.08 -3.76 6.20
C GLU A 51 5.87 -4.82 5.41
N ALA A 52 5.22 -5.93 5.04
CA ALA A 52 5.80 -6.94 4.15
C ALA A 52 6.07 -6.37 2.74
N ALA A 53 5.14 -5.58 2.19
CA ALA A 53 5.33 -4.90 0.92
C ALA A 53 6.49 -3.89 0.97
N PHE A 54 6.60 -3.12 2.06
CA PHE A 54 7.71 -2.20 2.29
C PHE A 54 9.06 -2.93 2.33
N GLN A 55 9.12 -4.08 3.00
CA GLN A 55 10.33 -4.88 3.00
C GLN A 55 10.70 -5.34 1.59
N TRP A 56 9.72 -5.86 0.84
CA TRP A 56 9.92 -6.23 -0.55
C TRP A 56 10.39 -5.05 -1.42
N GLY A 57 9.81 -3.86 -1.25
CA GLY A 57 10.24 -2.65 -1.95
C GLY A 57 11.69 -2.27 -1.64
N ARG A 58 12.08 -2.29 -0.35
CA ARG A 58 13.48 -2.04 0.07
C ARG A 58 14.45 -3.04 -0.54
N ASP A 59 14.08 -4.32 -0.57
CA ASP A 59 14.89 -5.38 -1.18
C ASP A 59 15.05 -5.19 -2.71
N LYS A 60 14.15 -4.42 -3.33
CA LYS A 60 14.22 -4.02 -4.75
C LYS A 60 14.88 -2.65 -4.98
N GLY A 61 15.39 -2.01 -3.92
CA GLY A 61 16.06 -0.72 -4.00
C GLY A 61 15.10 0.48 -4.08
N CYS A 62 13.83 0.30 -3.74
CA CYS A 62 12.92 1.43 -3.60
C CYS A 62 13.31 2.31 -2.43
N THR A 63 13.24 3.62 -2.63
CA THR A 63 13.50 4.64 -1.60
C THR A 63 12.23 5.25 -1.04
N GLU A 64 11.09 4.99 -1.68
CA GLU A 64 9.77 5.50 -1.29
C GLU A 64 8.68 4.47 -1.63
N ALA A 65 7.50 4.67 -1.06
CA ALA A 65 6.29 3.94 -1.38
C ALA A 65 5.14 4.93 -1.52
N ASP A 66 4.24 4.66 -2.45
CA ASP A 66 3.12 5.55 -2.73
C ASP A 66 1.84 4.75 -3.04
N LEU A 67 0.71 5.44 -2.90
CA LEU A 67 -0.63 4.90 -3.12
C LEU A 67 -1.61 6.04 -3.35
N HIS A 68 -2.77 5.72 -3.93
CA HIS A 68 -3.87 6.66 -4.06
C HIS A 68 -5.02 6.29 -3.13
N ILE A 69 -5.56 7.30 -2.44
CA ILE A 69 -6.78 7.17 -1.63
C ILE A 69 -7.74 8.31 -1.91
N LEU A 70 -9.02 8.02 -1.73
CA LEU A 70 -10.04 9.06 -1.61
C LEU A 70 -9.87 9.80 -0.29
N GLN A 71 -10.10 11.11 -0.29
CA GLN A 71 -9.97 11.98 0.88
C GLN A 71 -10.74 11.47 2.12
N ASN A 72 -11.92 10.89 1.91
CA ASN A 72 -12.80 10.38 2.97
C ASN A 72 -12.66 8.86 3.19
N SER A 73 -11.57 8.26 2.71
CA SER A 73 -11.33 6.82 2.87
C SER A 73 -11.15 6.46 4.36
N PRO A 74 -11.84 5.44 4.88
CA PRO A 74 -11.63 4.96 6.26
C PRO A 74 -10.24 4.35 6.46
N ALA A 75 -9.49 4.06 5.38
CA ALA A 75 -8.12 3.57 5.44
C ALA A 75 -7.09 4.69 5.66
N LYS A 76 -7.49 5.97 5.64
CA LYS A 76 -6.56 7.09 5.81
C LYS A 76 -5.74 6.98 7.09
N SER A 77 -6.37 6.66 8.22
CA SER A 77 -5.68 6.52 9.51
C SER A 77 -4.70 5.33 9.56
N LEU A 78 -4.96 4.26 8.79
CA LEU A 78 -4.01 3.16 8.63
C LEU A 78 -2.74 3.67 7.96
N TYR A 79 -2.88 4.41 6.85
CA TYR A 79 -1.74 4.89 6.07
C TYR A 79 -0.95 5.97 6.81
N GLU A 80 -1.62 6.94 7.43
CA GLU A 80 -0.97 7.93 8.31
C GLU A 80 -0.21 7.24 9.45
N GLY A 81 -0.83 6.24 10.09
CA GLY A 81 -0.19 5.43 11.13
C GLY A 81 0.97 4.54 10.64
N LEU A 82 1.17 4.43 9.33
CA LEU A 82 2.29 3.74 8.67
C LEU A 82 3.34 4.72 8.14
N GLY A 83 3.17 6.03 8.36
CA GLY A 83 4.10 7.07 7.93
C GLY A 83 3.87 7.60 6.51
N PHE A 84 2.73 7.27 5.88
CA PHE A 84 2.35 7.95 4.64
C PHE A 84 1.89 9.37 4.93
N GLU A 85 2.27 10.29 4.04
CA GLU A 85 1.86 11.68 4.08
C GLU A 85 1.19 12.07 2.75
N ALA A 86 0.32 13.08 2.79
CA ALA A 86 -0.32 13.59 1.58
C ALA A 86 0.73 14.32 0.72
N PHE A 87 0.97 13.82 -0.50
CA PHE A 87 2.01 14.35 -1.38
C PHE A 87 1.46 15.04 -2.64
N GLN A 88 0.35 14.55 -3.21
CA GLN A 88 -0.23 15.07 -4.44
C GLN A 88 -1.73 15.36 -4.31
N ILE A 89 -2.22 16.30 -5.11
CA ILE A 89 -3.64 16.64 -5.23
C ILE A 89 -4.11 16.26 -6.63
N GLU A 90 -5.12 15.40 -6.72
CA GLU A 90 -5.78 15.09 -7.99
C GLU A 90 -6.81 16.19 -8.31
N MET A 91 -6.61 16.90 -9.43
CA MET A 91 -7.54 17.91 -9.92
C MET A 91 -8.48 17.27 -10.95
N ARG A 92 -9.80 17.39 -10.74
CA ARG A 92 -10.82 16.91 -11.69
C ARG A 92 -11.80 18.03 -12.02
N ARG A 93 -12.20 18.10 -13.29
CA ARG A 93 -13.30 18.95 -13.77
C ARG A 93 -14.32 18.06 -14.47
N LYS A 94 -15.60 18.19 -14.11
CA LYS A 94 -16.70 17.63 -14.90
C LYS A 94 -16.82 18.45 -16.19
N LEU A 95 -16.94 17.77 -17.32
CA LEU A 95 -17.20 18.39 -18.62
C LEU A 95 -18.69 18.65 -18.78
#